data_AF-A0A8A4DYL4-F1
#
_entry.id   AF-A0A8A4DYL4-F1
#
_cell.length_a   1.000
_cell.length_b   1.000
_cell.length_c   1.000
_cell.angle_alpha   90.00
_cell.angle_beta   90.00
_cell.angle_gamma   90.00
#
_symmetry.space_group_name_H-M   'P 1'
#
loop_
_entity.id
_entity.type
_entity.pdbx_description
1 polymer ?
#
loop_
_entity_poly.entity_id
_entity_poly.type
_entity_poly.pdbx_seq_one_letter_code
_entity_poly.pdbx_strand_id
1 'polypeptide(L)'
;MSGRAYGANSGQGGMSPKGETTPVRLRPATPDPVDKKVICKAVCVCSREPDTGTSGQSLKQQCVSRNLRDVDRSMGWKSPYKSEVNYDMTQIPPSPIMRSASPLEPHPYLPGWIQKYWPGGKDAYPAGAGAVRRPDVVIVKDGSLPPTQDNIKSVVEIKFPPQERDREQEDDYARIAGSPEKVATMGPGDCDCSDDDANESPLRAVSEALSELGRSLRQLLNRSPAIPPGMGGLPLPPPPIVVP
;
A
#
# COMPACT_ATOMS: atom_id res chain seq x y z
N MET A 1 -47.99 -52.69 -11.89
CA MET A 1 -48.32 -52.75 -10.44
C MET A 1 -47.01 -52.89 -9.66
N SER A 2 -46.87 -52.09 -8.60
CA SER A 2 -45.86 -52.20 -7.52
C SER A 2 -44.41 -51.82 -7.90
N GLY A 3 -43.80 -50.71 -7.50
CA GLY A 3 -43.92 -49.91 -6.27
C GLY A 3 -42.71 -50.20 -5.36
N ARG A 4 -41.64 -49.38 -5.44
CA ARG A 4 -40.58 -49.33 -4.41
C ARG A 4 -40.42 -47.88 -3.95
N ALA A 5 -40.76 -47.67 -2.68
CA ALA A 5 -40.73 -46.40 -1.98
C ALA A 5 -39.29 -45.96 -1.72
N TYR A 6 -38.95 -44.74 -2.11
CA TYR A 6 -37.79 -44.03 -1.57
C TYR A 6 -38.26 -43.24 -0.35
N GLY A 7 -37.76 -43.61 0.82
CA GLY A 7 -37.98 -42.86 2.05
C GLY A 7 -37.37 -41.46 1.93
N ALA A 8 -38.20 -40.44 2.07
CA ALA A 8 -37.77 -39.07 2.23
C ALA A 8 -37.21 -38.92 3.65
N ASN A 9 -35.88 -38.85 3.78
CA ASN A 9 -35.24 -38.43 5.02
C ASN A 9 -34.96 -36.92 4.93
N SER A 10 -35.90 -36.11 5.42
CA SER A 10 -35.76 -34.68 5.58
C SER A 10 -34.81 -34.38 6.73
N GLY A 11 -33.52 -34.26 6.42
CA GLY A 11 -32.53 -33.69 7.33
C GLY A 11 -32.80 -32.19 7.50
N GLN A 12 -33.51 -31.82 8.56
CA GLN A 12 -33.75 -30.45 8.97
C GLN A 12 -32.44 -29.88 9.55
N GLY A 13 -31.63 -29.24 8.71
CA GLY A 13 -30.46 -28.48 9.14
C GLY A 13 -30.91 -27.22 9.87
N GLY A 14 -30.79 -27.20 11.20
CA GLY A 14 -31.10 -26.03 12.01
C GLY A 14 -30.13 -24.89 11.74
N MET A 15 -30.64 -23.73 11.32
CA MET A 15 -29.87 -22.49 11.34
C MET A 15 -29.91 -21.89 12.75
N SER A 16 -28.73 -21.71 13.35
CA SER A 16 -28.57 -20.92 14.56
C SER A 16 -28.73 -19.43 14.22
N PRO A 17 -29.49 -18.61 14.98
CA PRO A 17 -29.89 -17.26 14.59
C PRO A 17 -28.79 -16.19 14.74
N LYS A 18 -27.54 -16.60 15.00
CA LYS A 18 -26.38 -15.70 15.10
C LYS A 18 -25.33 -16.06 14.05
N GLY A 19 -25.75 -15.98 12.78
CA GLY A 19 -24.81 -15.97 11.66
C GLY A 19 -24.29 -14.55 11.48
N GLU A 20 -23.11 -14.26 12.01
CA GLU A 20 -22.34 -13.11 11.56
C GLU A 20 -21.90 -13.42 10.12
N THR A 21 -22.60 -12.85 9.14
CA THR A 21 -22.24 -13.04 7.75
C THR A 21 -20.94 -12.28 7.50
N THR A 22 -19.82 -12.99 7.36
CA THR A 22 -18.58 -12.40 6.87
C THR A 22 -18.87 -11.77 5.50
N PRO A 23 -18.78 -10.44 5.34
CA PRO A 23 -19.01 -9.82 4.05
C PRO A 23 -17.92 -10.29 3.09
N VAL A 24 -18.26 -11.20 2.18
CA VAL A 24 -17.41 -11.57 1.05
C VAL A 24 -17.32 -10.35 0.14
N ARG A 25 -16.18 -9.67 0.14
CA ARG A 25 -15.96 -8.49 -0.70
C ARG A 25 -15.88 -8.93 -2.16
N LEU A 26 -16.87 -8.52 -2.96
CA LEU A 26 -16.95 -8.83 -4.39
C LEU A 26 -16.05 -7.94 -5.27
N ARG A 27 -15.36 -6.94 -4.70
CA ARG A 27 -14.45 -6.05 -5.43
C ARG A 27 -13.08 -5.99 -4.76
N PRO A 28 -11.98 -6.21 -5.50
CA PRO A 28 -10.63 -5.98 -5.00
C PRO A 28 -10.48 -4.54 -4.52
N ALA A 29 -9.72 -4.32 -3.45
CA ALA A 29 -9.30 -2.97 -3.11
C ALA A 29 -8.39 -2.43 -4.22
N THR A 30 -8.58 -1.16 -4.56
CA THR A 30 -7.80 -0.43 -5.56
C THR A 30 -7.21 0.81 -4.90
N PRO A 31 -5.98 1.22 -5.22
CA PRO A 31 -5.45 2.50 -4.77
C PRO A 31 -6.37 3.62 -5.26
N ASP A 32 -6.31 4.79 -4.61
CA ASP A 32 -7.05 5.94 -5.11
C ASP A 32 -6.55 6.36 -6.52
N PRO A 33 -7.32 7.16 -7.27
CA PRO A 33 -7.00 7.45 -8.66
C PRO A 33 -5.62 8.08 -8.89
N VAL A 34 -5.15 8.92 -7.96
CA VAL A 34 -3.85 9.60 -8.09
C VAL A 34 -2.73 8.58 -7.91
N ASP A 35 -2.81 7.77 -6.84
CA ASP A 35 -1.84 6.72 -6.59
C ASP A 35 -1.84 5.68 -7.71
N LYS A 36 -3.03 5.27 -8.17
CA LYS A 36 -3.18 4.34 -9.29
C LYS A 36 -2.47 4.87 -10.53
N LYS A 37 -2.62 6.16 -10.87
CA LYS A 37 -1.94 6.76 -12.03
C LYS A 37 -0.42 6.62 -11.93
N VAL A 38 0.15 6.90 -10.76
CA VAL A 38 1.60 6.78 -10.52
C VAL A 38 2.09 5.34 -10.68
N ILE A 39 1.42 4.38 -10.02
CA ILE A 39 1.84 2.98 -10.10
C ILE A 39 1.67 2.47 -11.53
N CYS A 40 0.58 2.82 -12.20
CA CYS A 40 0.35 2.45 -13.59
C CYS A 40 1.41 3.00 -14.54
N LYS A 41 1.89 4.23 -14.32
CA LYS A 41 3.01 4.78 -15.10
C LYS A 41 4.23 3.86 -15.04
N ALA A 42 4.63 3.46 -13.84
CA ALA A 42 5.77 2.58 -13.64
C ALA A 42 5.52 1.19 -14.25
N VAL A 43 4.33 0.62 -14.05
CA VAL A 43 3.94 -0.68 -14.62
C VAL A 43 3.98 -0.65 -16.16
N CYS A 44 3.44 0.38 -16.81
CA CYS A 44 3.39 0.45 -18.27
C CYS A 44 4.76 0.66 -18.91
N VAL A 45 5.61 1.50 -18.30
CA VAL A 45 7.02 1.64 -18.71
C VAL A 45 7.72 0.28 -18.62
N CYS A 46 7.66 -0.38 -17.47
CA CYS A 46 8.35 -1.64 -17.23
C CYS A 46 7.73 -2.86 -17.95
N SER A 47 6.48 -2.76 -18.39
CA SER A 47 5.87 -3.80 -19.22
C SER A 47 6.48 -3.82 -20.63
N ARG A 48 6.82 -2.64 -21.17
CA ARG A 48 7.41 -2.46 -22.52
C ARG A 48 8.93 -2.53 -22.50
N GLU A 49 9.55 -1.85 -21.54
CA GLU A 49 11.00 -1.73 -21.39
C GLU A 49 11.45 -2.28 -20.02
N PRO A 50 11.33 -3.60 -19.80
CA PRO A 50 11.81 -4.21 -18.57
C PRO A 50 13.33 -4.15 -18.46
N ASP A 51 13.83 -4.22 -17.24
CA ASP A 51 15.24 -4.51 -17.01
C ASP A 51 15.55 -5.93 -17.55
N THR A 52 16.74 -6.13 -18.12
CA THR A 52 17.16 -7.43 -18.67
C THR A 52 18.09 -8.13 -17.70
N GLY A 53 17.74 -9.35 -17.32
CA GLY A 53 18.58 -10.19 -16.46
C GLY A 53 19.77 -10.79 -17.18
N THR A 54 20.69 -11.38 -16.42
CA THR A 54 21.92 -12.00 -16.94
C THR A 54 21.67 -13.14 -17.93
N SER A 55 20.49 -13.76 -17.91
CA SER A 55 20.09 -14.83 -18.82
C SER A 55 19.11 -14.35 -19.90
N GLY A 56 18.98 -13.03 -20.10
CA GLY A 56 18.10 -12.43 -21.10
C GLY A 56 16.62 -12.34 -20.70
N GLN A 57 16.27 -12.79 -19.50
CA GLN A 57 14.89 -12.74 -19.00
C GLN A 57 14.44 -11.31 -18.67
N SER A 58 13.18 -11.00 -18.91
CA SER A 58 12.58 -9.70 -18.57
C SER A 58 12.26 -9.60 -17.08
N LEU A 59 12.84 -8.59 -16.40
CA LEU A 59 12.70 -8.35 -14.97
C LEU A 59 11.74 -7.18 -14.71
N LYS A 60 10.46 -7.38 -15.06
CA LYS A 60 9.41 -6.33 -14.99
C LYS A 60 9.22 -5.78 -13.57
N GLN A 61 9.10 -6.63 -12.56
CA GLN A 61 8.96 -6.21 -11.16
C GLN A 61 10.19 -5.43 -10.67
N GLN A 62 11.39 -5.89 -11.00
CA GLN A 62 12.63 -5.19 -10.66
C GLN A 62 12.67 -3.79 -11.30
N CYS A 63 12.27 -3.68 -12.56
CA CYS A 63 12.16 -2.39 -13.22
C CYS A 63 11.21 -1.44 -12.47
N VAL A 64 10.03 -1.91 -12.03
CA VAL A 64 9.08 -1.07 -11.29
C VAL A 64 9.68 -0.63 -9.96
N SER A 65 10.24 -1.57 -9.19
CA SER A 65 10.90 -1.28 -7.92
C SER A 65 12.01 -0.24 -8.09
N ARG A 66 12.89 -0.43 -9.09
CA ARG A 66 13.98 0.48 -9.42
C ARG A 66 13.48 1.88 -9.75
N ASN A 67 12.51 2.00 -10.66
CA ASN A 67 11.97 3.31 -11.06
C ASN A 67 11.38 4.07 -9.87
N LEU A 68 10.57 3.40 -9.04
CA LEU A 68 9.99 4.03 -7.84
C LEU A 68 11.05 4.38 -6.79
N ARG A 69 12.07 3.52 -6.63
CA ARG A 69 13.18 3.76 -5.70
C ARG A 69 14.05 4.93 -6.12
N ASP A 70 14.35 5.05 -7.41
CA ASP A 70 15.12 6.16 -7.97
C ASP A 70 14.38 7.48 -7.79
N VAL A 71 13.06 7.48 -7.98
CA VAL A 71 12.18 8.61 -7.66
C VAL A 71 12.27 8.97 -6.18
N ASP A 72 12.04 8.01 -5.28
CA ASP A 72 12.09 8.25 -3.83
C ASP A 72 13.46 8.79 -3.40
N ARG A 73 14.54 8.20 -3.91
CA ARG A 73 15.91 8.64 -3.66
C ARG A 73 16.17 10.07 -4.15
N SER A 74 15.70 10.43 -5.35
CA SER A 74 15.83 11.79 -5.88
C SER A 74 15.13 12.84 -5.01
N MET A 75 14.12 12.43 -4.26
CA MET A 75 13.38 13.25 -3.30
C MET A 75 13.96 13.20 -1.88
N GLY A 76 15.15 12.60 -1.69
CA GLY A 76 15.74 12.40 -0.37
C GLY A 76 14.94 11.43 0.50
N TRP A 77 14.38 10.39 -0.11
CA TRP A 77 13.52 9.37 0.50
C TRP A 77 12.18 9.92 1.04
N LYS A 78 11.65 10.98 0.41
CA LYS A 78 10.39 11.62 0.83
C LYS A 78 9.21 11.40 -0.12
N SER A 79 9.36 10.56 -1.14
CA SER A 79 8.22 10.13 -1.96
C SER A 79 7.23 9.33 -1.10
N PRO A 80 5.92 9.46 -1.29
CA PRO A 80 4.96 8.60 -0.62
C PRO A 80 4.98 7.15 -1.14
N TYR A 81 5.61 6.90 -2.29
CA TYR A 81 5.69 5.59 -2.95
C TYR A 81 6.99 4.87 -2.57
N LYS A 82 6.93 3.97 -1.58
CA LYS A 82 8.09 3.22 -1.09
C LYS A 82 8.15 1.85 -1.75
N SER A 83 9.17 1.56 -2.55
CA SER A 83 9.32 0.24 -3.17
C SER A 83 10.09 -0.74 -2.27
N GLU A 84 9.67 -2.01 -2.30
CA GLU A 84 10.36 -3.15 -1.70
C GLU A 84 10.81 -2.95 -0.24
N VAL A 85 9.91 -2.42 0.59
CA VAL A 85 10.15 -2.29 2.04
C VAL A 85 9.97 -3.66 2.70
N ASN A 86 11.00 -4.15 3.40
CA ASN A 86 10.89 -5.36 4.21
C ASN A 86 10.17 -5.03 5.53
N TYR A 87 9.30 -5.92 6.01
CA TYR A 87 8.64 -5.83 7.32
C TYR A 87 9.00 -7.03 8.16
N ASP A 88 9.36 -6.78 9.41
CA ASP A 88 9.45 -7.80 10.45
C ASP A 88 8.02 -8.15 10.89
N MET A 89 7.58 -9.35 10.52
CA MET A 89 6.22 -9.84 10.79
C MET A 89 6.06 -10.39 12.21
N THR A 90 7.13 -10.46 13.00
CA THR A 90 7.07 -10.91 14.41
C THR A 90 6.60 -9.81 15.36
N GLN A 91 6.62 -8.55 14.90
CA GLN A 91 6.18 -7.39 15.65
C GLN A 91 4.68 -7.14 15.49
N ILE A 92 4.06 -6.53 16.50
CA ILE A 92 2.65 -6.13 16.48
C ILE A 92 2.56 -4.62 16.79
N PRO A 93 2.27 -3.76 15.79
CA PRO A 93 2.10 -4.07 14.36
C PRO A 93 3.42 -4.49 13.67
N PRO A 94 3.37 -5.14 12.48
CA PRO A 94 4.57 -5.44 11.70
C PRO A 94 5.41 -4.18 11.46
N SER A 95 6.71 -4.27 11.71
CA SER A 95 7.60 -3.09 11.71
C SER A 95 8.41 -3.01 10.43
N PRO A 96 8.48 -1.85 9.76
CA PRO A 96 9.32 -1.68 8.58
C PRO A 96 10.81 -1.78 8.95
N ILE A 97 11.57 -2.47 8.12
CA ILE A 97 13.02 -2.64 8.25
C ILE A 97 13.70 -1.52 7.43
N MET A 98 14.00 -0.43 8.12
CA MET A 98 14.61 0.78 7.58
C MET A 98 16.09 0.88 7.95
N ARG A 99 16.85 1.78 7.31
CA ARG A 99 18.22 2.08 7.75
C ARG A 99 18.20 2.83 9.08
N SER A 100 19.07 2.45 10.01
CA SER A 100 19.17 3.11 11.32
C SER A 100 19.58 4.58 11.21
N ALA A 101 20.42 4.93 10.23
CA ALA A 101 20.88 6.30 9.99
C ALA A 101 19.88 7.16 9.19
N SER A 102 18.88 6.54 8.55
CA SER A 102 17.89 7.21 7.72
C SER A 102 16.58 6.41 7.79
N PRO A 103 15.65 6.78 8.69
CA PRO A 103 14.43 6.00 8.93
C PRO A 103 13.44 6.05 7.76
N LEU A 104 13.71 6.87 6.74
CA LEU A 104 12.93 6.95 5.50
C LEU A 104 13.50 6.08 4.37
N GLU A 105 14.74 5.60 4.52
CA GLU A 105 15.41 4.76 3.54
C GLU A 105 15.22 3.27 3.89
N PRO A 106 14.62 2.45 3.01
CA PRO A 106 14.50 1.01 3.23
C PRO A 106 15.89 0.37 3.38
N HIS A 107 16.04 -0.59 4.30
CA HIS A 107 17.32 -1.25 4.50
C HIS A 107 17.76 -1.98 3.21
N PRO A 108 18.94 -1.67 2.64
CA PRO A 108 19.31 -2.15 1.31
C PRO A 108 19.72 -3.63 1.29
N TYR A 109 20.04 -4.21 2.45
CA TYR A 109 20.57 -5.57 2.54
C TYR A 109 19.96 -6.36 3.69
N LEU A 110 18.89 -7.12 3.39
CA LEU A 110 18.17 -7.92 4.39
C LEU A 110 19.05 -8.95 5.11
N PRO A 111 19.94 -9.72 4.45
CA PRO A 111 20.78 -10.70 5.16
C PRO A 111 21.67 -10.07 6.24
N GLY A 112 22.21 -8.87 5.99
CA GLY A 112 22.98 -8.14 6.98
C GLY A 112 22.13 -7.63 8.14
N TRP A 113 20.87 -7.25 7.87
CA TRP A 113 19.92 -6.91 8.93
C TRP A 113 19.60 -8.15 9.79
N ILE A 114 19.29 -9.30 9.16
CA ILE A 114 19.01 -10.56 9.87
C ILE A 114 20.18 -10.95 10.75
N GLN A 115 21.40 -10.95 10.21
CA GLN A 115 22.60 -11.32 10.96
C GLN A 115 22.80 -10.46 12.22
N LYS A 116 22.42 -9.19 12.16
CA LYS A 116 22.66 -8.22 13.23
C LYS A 116 21.52 -8.12 14.24
N TYR A 117 20.28 -8.20 13.79
CA TYR A 117 19.11 -7.83 14.59
C TYR A 117 18.12 -8.98 14.82
N TRP A 118 18.16 -10.06 14.03
CA TRP A 118 17.31 -11.21 14.29
C TRP A 118 17.77 -11.95 15.55
N PRO A 119 16.88 -12.35 16.48
CA PRO A 119 17.25 -13.17 17.63
C PRO A 119 17.91 -14.47 17.19
N GLY A 120 19.17 -14.68 17.57
CA GLY A 120 19.98 -15.83 17.13
C GLY A 120 20.61 -15.69 15.74
N GLY A 121 20.51 -14.51 15.11
CA GLY A 121 21.16 -14.20 13.84
C GLY A 121 20.64 -15.03 12.68
N LYS A 122 21.49 -15.22 11.67
CA LYS A 122 21.14 -15.93 10.43
C LYS A 122 20.79 -17.41 10.66
N ASP A 123 21.45 -18.06 11.62
CA ASP A 123 21.27 -19.49 11.88
C ASP A 123 19.91 -19.80 12.52
N ALA A 124 19.33 -18.84 13.23
CA ALA A 124 17.99 -18.95 13.83
C ALA A 124 16.88 -18.32 12.98
N TYR A 125 17.21 -17.78 11.79
CA TYR A 125 16.22 -17.15 10.92
C TYR A 125 15.35 -18.21 10.23
N PRO A 126 14.01 -18.19 10.41
CA PRO A 126 13.12 -19.18 9.83
C PRO A 126 12.82 -18.83 8.37
N ALA A 127 13.81 -19.05 7.49
CA ALA A 127 13.70 -18.77 6.07
C ALA A 127 12.49 -19.49 5.44
N GLY A 128 11.69 -18.76 4.68
CA GLY A 128 10.48 -19.28 4.04
C GLY A 128 9.23 -19.33 4.93
N ALA A 129 9.34 -19.05 6.23
CA ALA A 129 8.20 -19.08 7.16
C ALA A 129 7.40 -17.76 7.22
N GLY A 130 7.67 -16.80 6.32
CA GLY A 130 6.99 -15.49 6.32
C GLY A 130 7.40 -14.53 7.45
N ALA A 131 8.49 -14.83 8.17
CA ALA A 131 9.05 -13.97 9.23
C ALA A 131 9.37 -12.54 8.77
N VAL A 132 9.79 -12.39 7.51
CA VAL A 132 9.91 -11.10 6.83
C VAL A 132 9.10 -11.14 5.56
N ARG A 133 8.33 -10.08 5.31
CA ARG A 133 7.57 -9.90 4.07
C ARG A 133 7.94 -8.59 3.41
N ARG A 134 7.90 -8.58 2.07
CA ARG A 134 8.29 -7.44 1.26
C ARG A 134 7.23 -7.19 0.19
N PRO A 135 6.32 -6.23 0.40
CA PRO A 135 5.42 -5.79 -0.67
C PRO A 135 6.17 -5.08 -1.79
N ASP A 136 5.63 -5.11 -3.00
CA ASP A 136 6.20 -4.38 -4.13
C ASP A 136 6.20 -2.87 -3.88
N VAL A 137 5.06 -2.32 -3.43
CA VAL A 137 4.93 -0.90 -3.11
C VAL A 137 4.13 -0.68 -1.83
N VAL A 138 4.64 0.19 -0.96
CA VAL A 138 3.93 0.74 0.18
C VAL A 138 3.70 2.22 -0.05
N ILE A 139 2.43 2.62 -0.01
CA ILE A 139 2.01 4.00 -0.16
C ILE A 139 1.76 4.57 1.24
N VAL A 140 2.47 5.62 1.59
CA VAL A 140 2.32 6.31 2.88
C VAL A 140 1.48 7.58 2.75
N LYS A 141 0.84 7.98 3.85
CA LYS A 141 0.07 9.23 3.96
C LYS A 141 1.00 10.45 3.93
N ASP A 142 2.13 10.33 4.63
CA ASP A 142 3.18 11.35 4.68
C ASP A 142 4.55 10.71 4.36
N GLY A 143 5.14 11.14 3.24
CA GLY A 143 6.45 10.67 2.78
C GLY A 143 7.62 11.09 3.67
N SER A 144 7.41 12.07 4.56
CA SER A 144 8.40 12.50 5.56
C SER A 144 8.42 11.63 6.83
N LEU A 145 7.52 10.65 6.92
CA LEU A 145 7.43 9.70 8.02
C LEU A 145 7.75 8.27 7.53
N PRO A 146 8.28 7.40 8.40
CA PRO A 146 8.51 5.99 8.06
C PRO A 146 7.21 5.28 7.68
N PRO A 147 7.27 4.18 6.92
CA PRO A 147 6.09 3.41 6.52
C PRO A 147 5.61 2.49 7.65
N THR A 148 5.34 3.06 8.83
CA THR A 148 4.68 2.37 9.94
C THR A 148 3.19 2.23 9.67
N GLN A 149 2.53 1.22 10.27
CA GLN A 149 1.14 0.87 9.97
C GLN A 149 0.16 2.06 10.06
N ASP A 150 0.35 2.98 10.99
CA ASP A 150 -0.43 4.19 11.18
C ASP A 150 -0.24 5.22 10.04
N ASN A 151 0.94 5.26 9.43
CA ASN A 151 1.27 6.08 8.26
C ASN A 151 0.97 5.37 6.91
N ILE A 152 0.71 4.06 6.90
CA ILE A 152 0.35 3.35 5.67
C ILE A 152 -1.05 3.76 5.19
N LYS A 153 -1.09 4.23 3.94
CA LYS A 153 -2.30 4.52 3.17
C LYS A 153 -2.77 3.26 2.43
N SER A 154 -1.87 2.61 1.70
CA SER A 154 -2.15 1.38 0.95
C SER A 154 -0.90 0.55 0.75
N VAL A 155 -1.05 -0.76 0.61
CA VAL A 155 -0.01 -1.70 0.18
C VAL A 155 -0.44 -2.24 -1.18
N VAL A 156 0.47 -2.23 -2.15
CA VAL A 156 0.21 -2.62 -3.53
C VAL A 156 1.15 -3.75 -3.92
N GLU A 157 0.58 -4.86 -4.36
CA GLU A 157 1.28 -5.96 -5.01
C GLU A 157 1.13 -5.85 -6.53
N ILE A 158 2.22 -6.02 -7.26
CA ILE A 158 2.25 -5.90 -8.72
C ILE A 158 2.46 -7.28 -9.34
N LYS A 159 1.46 -7.72 -10.11
CA LYS A 159 1.51 -9.00 -10.83
C LYS A 159 1.60 -8.75 -12.33
N PHE A 160 2.65 -9.27 -12.95
CA PHE A 160 2.77 -9.32 -14.40
C PHE A 160 2.39 -10.73 -14.89
N PRO A 161 1.55 -10.88 -15.95
CA PRO A 161 1.24 -12.19 -16.49
C PRO A 161 2.51 -13.00 -16.80
N PRO A 162 2.56 -14.31 -16.45
CA PRO A 162 1.47 -15.17 -15.97
C PRO A 162 1.37 -15.27 -14.43
N GLN A 163 1.93 -14.34 -13.66
CA GLN A 163 1.90 -14.40 -12.20
C GLN A 163 0.48 -14.23 -11.67
N GLU A 164 0.07 -15.17 -10.81
CA GLU A 164 -1.24 -15.16 -10.17
C GLU A 164 -1.20 -14.50 -8.78
N ARG A 165 -2.39 -14.20 -8.25
CA ARG A 165 -2.57 -13.71 -6.88
C ARG A 165 -2.27 -14.82 -5.86
N ASP A 166 -1.68 -14.43 -4.74
CA ASP A 166 -1.39 -15.32 -3.61
C ASP A 166 -2.15 -14.82 -2.38
N ARG A 167 -3.08 -15.64 -1.87
CA ARG A 167 -3.92 -15.28 -0.72
C ARG A 167 -3.12 -15.13 0.57
N GLU A 168 -2.09 -15.96 0.76
CA GLU A 168 -1.25 -15.87 1.95
C GLU A 168 -0.47 -14.54 1.95
N GLN A 169 -0.01 -14.14 0.76
CA GLN A 169 0.63 -12.84 0.55
C GLN A 169 -0.34 -11.67 0.85
N GLU A 170 -1.58 -11.74 0.36
CA GLU A 170 -2.60 -10.72 0.62
C GLU A 170 -2.94 -10.58 2.11
N ASP A 171 -3.07 -11.69 2.84
CA ASP A 171 -3.32 -11.69 4.29
C ASP A 171 -2.14 -11.10 5.08
N ASP A 172 -0.91 -11.42 4.69
CA ASP A 172 0.29 -10.85 5.28
C ASP A 172 0.40 -9.35 5.05
N TYR A 173 0.05 -8.89 3.85
CA TYR A 173 0.02 -7.46 3.53
C TYR A 173 -1.13 -6.73 4.20
N ALA A 174 -2.25 -7.41 4.47
CA ALA A 174 -3.33 -6.85 5.26
C ALA A 174 -2.87 -6.61 6.71
N ARG A 175 -2.08 -7.53 7.28
CA ARG A 175 -1.45 -7.33 8.60
C ARG A 175 -0.47 -6.16 8.60
N ILE A 176 0.33 -5.98 7.54
CA ILE A 176 1.22 -4.82 7.41
C ILE A 176 0.40 -3.52 7.35
N ALA A 177 -0.61 -3.46 6.48
CA ALA A 177 -1.40 -2.26 6.24
C ALA A 177 -2.36 -1.91 7.40
N GLY A 178 -2.64 -2.89 8.27
CA GLY A 178 -3.62 -2.79 9.36
C GLY A 178 -5.07 -3.00 8.90
N SER A 179 -5.30 -3.31 7.62
CA SER A 179 -6.62 -3.65 7.09
C SER A 179 -6.49 -4.25 5.68
N PRO A 180 -7.27 -5.31 5.35
CA PRO A 180 -7.33 -5.83 3.98
C PRO A 180 -7.88 -4.82 2.98
N GLU A 181 -8.64 -3.80 3.42
CA GLU A 181 -9.17 -2.77 2.52
C GLU A 181 -8.10 -1.85 1.94
N LYS A 182 -6.89 -1.87 2.52
CA LYS A 182 -5.74 -1.10 2.07
C LYS A 182 -4.82 -1.90 1.14
N VAL A 183 -5.10 -3.18 0.90
CA VAL A 183 -4.27 -4.05 0.06
C VAL A 183 -4.84 -4.14 -1.34
N ALA A 184 -4.06 -3.72 -2.33
CA ALA A 184 -4.44 -3.82 -3.72
C ALA A 184 -3.48 -4.74 -4.49
N THR A 185 -4.02 -5.48 -5.44
CA THR A 185 -3.23 -6.23 -6.42
C THR A 185 -3.51 -5.69 -7.80
N MET A 186 -2.48 -5.31 -8.53
CA MET A 186 -2.60 -4.72 -9.87
C MET A 186 -1.57 -5.23 -10.85
N GLY A 187 -1.89 -5.16 -12.14
CA GLY A 187 -0.99 -5.46 -13.23
C GLY A 187 -1.24 -4.56 -14.45
N PRO A 188 -0.60 -4.86 -15.59
CA PRO A 188 -0.78 -4.07 -16.82
C PRO A 188 -2.25 -3.94 -17.26
N GLY A 189 -3.06 -4.97 -17.04
CA GLY A 189 -4.49 -4.97 -17.39
C GLY A 189 -5.33 -3.98 -16.57
N ASP A 190 -4.86 -3.56 -15.39
CA ASP A 190 -5.53 -2.56 -14.56
C ASP A 190 -5.18 -1.12 -14.98
N CYS A 191 -4.16 -0.97 -15.84
CA CYS A 191 -3.49 0.30 -16.14
C CYS A 191 -3.72 0.81 -17.55
N ASP A 192 -4.46 0.08 -18.39
CA ASP A 192 -4.75 0.42 -19.78
C ASP A 192 -3.50 0.90 -20.55
N CYS A 193 -2.40 0.15 -20.38
CA CYS A 193 -1.10 0.53 -20.93
C CYS A 193 -1.17 0.59 -22.46
N SER A 194 -1.11 1.82 -22.99
CA SER A 194 -1.10 2.08 -24.43
C SER A 194 0.33 2.16 -24.96
N ASP A 195 0.51 2.01 -26.28
CA ASP A 195 1.82 2.16 -26.91
C ASP A 195 2.34 3.62 -26.86
N ASP A 196 1.47 4.62 -26.66
CA ASP A 196 1.80 6.04 -26.66
C ASP A 196 2.50 6.52 -25.36
N ASP A 197 2.46 5.74 -24.29
CA ASP A 197 3.03 6.09 -22.99
C ASP A 197 4.58 6.13 -22.96
N ALA A 198 5.26 5.95 -24.10
CA ALA A 198 6.69 5.62 -24.18
C ALA A 198 7.62 6.78 -23.76
N ASN A 199 7.14 8.02 -23.82
CA ASN A 199 7.93 9.23 -23.54
C ASN A 199 7.74 9.79 -22.12
N GLU A 200 7.16 9.01 -21.20
CA GLU A 200 6.48 9.59 -20.06
C GLU A 200 7.08 9.06 -18.73
N SER A 201 7.68 9.98 -17.97
CA SER A 201 8.58 9.68 -16.85
C SER A 201 7.82 9.43 -15.52
N PRO A 202 8.17 8.37 -14.75
CA PRO A 202 7.64 8.17 -13.40
C PRO A 202 7.87 9.37 -12.46
N LEU A 203 8.99 10.08 -12.59
CA LEU A 203 9.27 11.31 -11.83
C LEU A 203 8.26 12.41 -12.13
N ARG A 204 7.87 12.57 -13.40
CA ARG A 204 6.84 13.54 -13.79
C ARG A 204 5.48 13.14 -13.21
N ALA A 205 5.11 11.86 -13.32
CA ALA A 205 3.86 11.36 -12.74
C ALA A 205 3.81 11.56 -11.22
N VAL A 206 4.91 11.29 -10.50
CA VAL A 206 5.00 11.54 -9.05
C VAL A 206 4.94 13.04 -8.75
N SER A 207 5.63 13.89 -9.51
CA SER A 207 5.57 15.35 -9.35
C SER A 207 4.16 15.89 -9.56
N GLU A 208 3.45 15.39 -10.59
CA GLU A 208 2.05 15.70 -10.84
C GLU A 208 1.15 15.23 -9.69
N ALA A 209 1.31 13.99 -9.24
CA ALA A 209 0.55 13.43 -8.12
C ALA A 209 0.75 14.23 -6.83
N LEU A 210 1.99 14.58 -6.50
CA LEU A 210 2.31 15.45 -5.36
C LEU A 210 1.70 16.85 -5.51
N SER A 211 1.70 17.39 -6.73
CA SER A 211 1.07 18.68 -7.02
C SER A 211 -0.45 18.62 -6.88
N GLU A 212 -1.09 17.55 -7.34
CA GLU A 212 -2.53 17.31 -7.18
C GLU A 212 -2.92 17.08 -5.73
N LEU A 213 -2.16 16.29 -4.97
CA LEU A 213 -2.32 16.15 -3.52
C LEU A 213 -2.18 17.50 -2.82
N GLY A 214 -1.17 18.29 -3.18
CA GLY A 214 -0.96 19.63 -2.64
C GLY A 214 -2.06 20.63 -3.00
N ARG A 215 -2.72 20.47 -4.16
CA ARG A 215 -3.92 21.25 -4.54
C ARG A 215 -5.14 20.80 -3.74
N SER A 216 -5.33 19.50 -3.59
CA SER A 216 -6.46 18.89 -2.88
C SER A 216 -6.41 19.25 -1.38
N LEU A 217 -5.23 19.17 -0.76
CA LEU A 217 -5.02 19.60 0.62
C LEU A 217 -5.29 21.10 0.79
N ARG A 218 -4.82 21.95 -0.13
CA ARG A 218 -5.13 23.39 -0.13
C ARG A 218 -6.62 23.66 -0.30
N GLN A 219 -7.34 22.89 -1.11
CA GLN A 219 -8.77 23.05 -1.30
C GLN A 219 -9.57 22.64 -0.05
N LEU A 220 -9.11 21.60 0.66
CA LEU A 220 -9.67 21.22 1.96
C LEU A 220 -9.39 22.28 3.04
N LEU A 221 -8.20 22.86 3.06
CA LEU A 221 -7.84 23.94 3.99
C LEU A 221 -8.57 25.27 3.69
N ASN A 222 -8.82 25.57 2.42
CA ASN A 222 -9.57 26.77 1.99
C ASN A 222 -11.09 26.60 2.05
N ARG A 223 -11.60 25.39 2.27
CA ARG A 223 -12.99 25.18 2.69
C ARG A 223 -13.10 25.56 4.17
N SER A 224 -13.23 26.86 4.44
CA SER A 224 -13.70 27.32 5.75
C SER A 224 -14.99 26.57 6.09
N PRO A 225 -15.19 26.12 7.35
CA PRO A 225 -16.48 25.58 7.74
C PRO A 225 -17.53 26.65 7.43
N ALA A 226 -18.56 26.26 6.69
CA ALA A 226 -19.70 27.14 6.46
C ALA A 226 -20.26 27.50 7.84
N ILE A 227 -19.99 28.73 8.29
CA ILE A 227 -20.62 29.29 9.48
C ILE A 227 -22.12 29.28 9.17
N PRO A 228 -22.96 28.54 9.92
CA PRO A 228 -24.38 28.59 9.71
C PRO A 228 -24.84 30.05 9.87
N PRO A 229 -25.69 30.58 8.97
CA PRO A 229 -26.20 31.93 9.11
C PRO A 229 -27.05 31.98 10.39
N GLY A 230 -26.54 32.60 11.46
CA GLY A 230 -27.30 32.77 12.70
C GLY A 230 -26.54 32.84 14.02
N MET A 231 -25.24 32.53 14.09
CA MET A 231 -24.48 32.72 15.35
C MET A 231 -23.63 33.98 15.29
N GLY A 232 -24.24 35.10 15.69
CA GLY A 232 -23.55 36.35 15.99
C GLY A 232 -22.46 36.12 17.03
N GLY A 233 -21.30 36.73 16.79
CA GLY A 233 -20.10 36.55 17.61
C GLY A 233 -20.34 36.87 19.09
N LEU A 234 -19.70 36.07 19.95
CA LEU A 234 -19.53 36.44 21.35
C LEU A 234 -18.69 37.74 21.40
N PRO A 235 -19.08 38.73 22.22
CA PRO A 235 -18.35 39.98 22.31
C PRO A 235 -16.94 39.72 22.89
N LEU A 236 -15.94 40.33 22.25
CA LEU A 236 -14.58 40.37 22.77
C LEU A 236 -14.56 41.05 24.15
N PRO A 237 -13.77 40.55 25.12
CA PRO A 237 -13.64 41.19 26.42
C PRO A 237 -13.00 42.59 26.26
N PRO A 238 -13.43 43.58 27.05
CA PRO A 238 -12.89 44.92 26.97
C PRO A 238 -11.42 44.94 27.40
N PRO A 239 -10.60 45.86 26.84
CA PRO A 239 -9.21 46.00 27.21
C PRO A 239 -9.07 46.52 28.66
N PRO A 240 -7.98 46.16 29.36
CA PRO A 240 -7.77 46.58 30.75
C PRO A 240 -7.56 48.10 30.83
N ILE A 241 -8.25 48.71 31.80
CA ILE A 241 -8.15 50.13 32.12
C ILE A 241 -6.82 50.37 32.84
N VAL A 242 -5.96 51.18 32.23
CA VAL A 242 -4.75 51.72 32.88
C VAL A 242 -5.17 52.95 33.70
N VAL A 243 -4.96 52.91 35.01
CA VAL A 243 -5.23 54.02 35.94
C VAL A 243 -3.89 54.73 36.23
N PRO A 244 -3.84 56.08 36.29
CA PRO A 244 -2.62 56.85 36.53
C PRO A 244 -2.02 56.67 37.92
#